data_AF-A0A7H0SRR1-F1
#
_entry.id   AF-A0A7H0SRR1-F1
#
_cell.length_a   1.000
_cell.length_b   1.000
_cell.length_c   1.000
_cell.angle_alpha   90.00
_cell.angle_beta   90.00
_cell.angle_gamma   90.00
#
_symmetry.space_group_name_H-M   'P 1'
#
loop_
_entity.id
_entity.type
_entity.pdbx_description
1 polymer ?
#
loop_
_entity_poly.entity_id
_entity_poly.type
_entity_poly.pdbx_seq_one_letter_code
_entity_poly.pdbx_strand_id
1 'polypeptide(L)'
;MDSSPDVARRNILQYAYLTAIILLVFLLPLGAHYFLAPIPAGWTILIALALLAFLGGMLDAYLFRFTWSFSLIFGAAFWLSAALFYPHGSWIYGVIYVLLALVGGKVCDRSSASE
;
A
#
# COMPACT_ATOMS: atom_id res chain seq x y z
N MET A 1 24.93 -19.21 -8.99
CA MET A 1 23.63 -18.95 -8.33
C MET A 1 23.83 -19.33 -6.88
N ASP A 2 23.97 -18.33 -6.00
CA ASP A 2 24.12 -18.57 -4.57
C ASP A 2 22.75 -18.97 -4.00
N SER A 3 22.50 -20.27 -3.95
CA SER A 3 21.25 -20.87 -3.44
C SER A 3 21.39 -21.25 -1.97
N SER A 4 22.05 -20.41 -1.17
CA SER A 4 22.07 -20.63 0.26
C SER A 4 20.63 -20.59 0.81
N PRO A 5 20.27 -21.49 1.74
CA PRO A 5 18.93 -21.58 2.29
C PRO A 5 18.45 -20.25 2.90
N ASP A 6 19.38 -19.41 3.37
CA ASP A 6 19.09 -18.10 3.95
C ASP A 6 18.62 -17.07 2.91
N VAL A 7 19.21 -17.07 1.70
CA VAL A 7 18.80 -16.19 0.60
C VAL A 7 17.41 -16.59 0.09
N ALA A 8 17.15 -17.90 -0.06
CA ALA A 8 15.85 -18.40 -0.48
C ALA A 8 14.75 -18.05 0.54
N ARG A 9 15.01 -18.23 1.83
CA ARG A 9 14.07 -17.88 2.91
C ARG A 9 13.75 -16.38 2.95
N ARG A 10 14.76 -15.53 2.81
CA ARG A 10 14.58 -14.07 2.78
C ARG A 10 13.69 -13.63 1.61
N ASN A 11 13.90 -14.19 0.42
CA ASN A 11 13.09 -13.89 -0.76
C ASN A 11 11.63 -14.33 -0.57
N ILE A 12 11.39 -15.52 -0.01
CA ILE A 12 10.03 -16.02 0.26
C ILE A 12 9.28 -15.07 1.20
N LEU A 13 9.91 -14.63 2.29
CA LEU A 13 9.29 -13.72 3.26
C LEU A 13 8.99 -12.35 2.65
N GLN A 14 9.89 -11.84 1.81
CA GLN A 14 9.70 -10.61 1.04
C GLN A 14 8.46 -10.71 0.12
N TYR A 15 8.35 -11.76 -0.69
CA TYR A 15 7.19 -11.95 -1.58
C TYR A 15 5.89 -12.22 -0.83
N ALA A 16 5.95 -12.96 0.28
CA ALA A 16 4.80 -13.17 1.15
C ALA A 16 4.29 -11.86 1.74
N TYR A 17 5.19 -10.98 2.19
CA TYR A 17 4.84 -9.64 2.66
C TYR A 17 4.20 -8.80 1.55
N LEU A 18 4.78 -8.77 0.36
CA LEU A 18 4.25 -8.02 -0.80
C LEU A 18 2.85 -8.52 -1.18
N THR A 19 2.64 -9.83 -1.14
CA THR A 19 1.33 -10.43 -1.38
C THR A 19 0.35 -10.04 -0.27
N ALA A 20 0.76 -10.12 1.00
CA ALA A 20 -0.08 -9.79 2.14
C ALA A 20 -0.50 -8.31 2.15
N ILE A 21 0.40 -7.38 1.81
CA ILE A 21 0.07 -5.94 1.78
C ILE A 21 -0.89 -5.63 0.63
N ILE A 22 -0.69 -6.23 -0.56
CA ILE A 22 -1.61 -6.10 -1.69
C ILE A 22 -2.99 -6.63 -1.30
N LEU A 23 -3.05 -7.83 -0.74
CA LEU A 23 -4.31 -8.40 -0.27
C LEU A 23 -4.97 -7.50 0.78
N LEU A 24 -4.21 -6.99 1.74
CA LEU A 24 -4.74 -6.11 2.79
C LEU A 24 -5.36 -4.84 2.20
N VAL A 25 -4.69 -4.14 1.27
CA VAL A 25 -5.19 -2.85 0.75
C VAL A 25 -6.44 -2.99 -0.11
N PHE A 26 -6.65 -4.14 -0.76
CA PHE A 26 -7.86 -4.43 -1.53
C PHE A 26 -8.97 -5.08 -0.70
N LEU A 27 -8.62 -6.00 0.22
CA LEU A 27 -9.59 -6.67 1.08
C LEU A 27 -10.13 -5.75 2.17
N LEU A 28 -9.40 -4.72 2.60
CA LEU A 28 -9.88 -3.78 3.61
C LEU A 28 -11.13 -3.00 3.16
N PRO A 29 -11.16 -2.32 1.98
CA PRO A 29 -12.38 -1.69 1.49
C PRO A 29 -13.47 -2.72 1.14
N LEU A 30 -13.14 -3.88 0.55
CA LEU A 30 -14.13 -4.91 0.24
C LEU A 30 -14.79 -5.49 1.49
N GLY A 31 -13.98 -5.89 2.47
CA GLY A 31 -14.45 -6.42 3.73
C GLY A 31 -15.29 -5.42 4.51
N ALA A 32 -14.86 -4.15 4.56
CA ALA A 32 -15.66 -3.12 5.20
C ALA A 32 -17.02 -2.92 4.50
N HIS A 33 -17.09 -3.07 3.17
CA HIS A 33 -18.33 -2.90 2.41
C HIS A 33 -19.33 -4.00 2.75
N TYR A 34 -18.87 -5.26 2.83
CA TYR A 34 -19.73 -6.41 3.09
C TYR A 34 -20.02 -6.66 4.56
N PHE A 35 -19.11 -6.31 5.48
CA PHE A 35 -19.18 -6.71 6.89
C PHE A 35 -19.43 -5.56 7.89
N LEU A 36 -19.23 -4.29 7.51
CA LEU A 36 -19.30 -3.14 8.43
C LEU A 36 -20.43 -2.14 8.10
N ALA A 37 -21.48 -2.61 7.42
CA ALA A 37 -22.54 -1.81 6.79
C ALA A 37 -23.26 -0.72 7.64
N PRO A 38 -23.35 -0.74 8.99
CA PRO A 38 -23.98 0.36 9.73
C PRO A 38 -23.01 1.44 10.25
N ILE A 39 -21.68 1.28 10.12
CA ILE A 39 -20.70 2.25 10.61
C ILE A 39 -20.38 3.24 9.48
N PRO A 40 -20.11 4.54 9.74
CA PRO A 40 -19.52 5.46 8.77
C PRO A 40 -18.09 5.02 8.42
N ALA A 41 -17.96 3.91 7.70
CA ALA A 41 -16.72 3.25 7.35
C ALA A 41 -15.86 4.10 6.41
N GLY A 42 -16.47 5.07 5.71
CA GLY A 42 -15.77 5.97 4.79
C GLY A 42 -14.57 6.67 5.43
N TRP A 43 -14.72 7.30 6.60
CA TRP A 43 -13.60 7.99 7.26
C TRP A 43 -12.55 7.02 7.79
N THR A 44 -12.98 5.89 8.34
CA THR A 44 -12.08 4.86 8.86
C THR A 44 -11.22 4.26 7.75
N ILE A 45 -11.82 3.91 6.62
CA ILE A 45 -11.12 3.36 5.45
C ILE A 45 -10.19 4.42 4.85
N LEU A 46 -10.62 5.68 4.80
CA LEU A 46 -9.81 6.79 4.30
C LEU A 46 -8.50 6.91 5.10
N ILE A 47 -8.62 7.00 6.43
CA ILE A 47 -7.47 7.12 7.32
C ILE A 47 -6.61 5.85 7.26
N ALA A 48 -7.23 4.66 7.28
CA ALA A 48 -6.51 3.40 7.24
C ALA A 48 -5.71 3.23 5.94
N LEU A 49 -6.31 3.51 4.78
CA LEU A 49 -5.62 3.47 3.49
C LEU A 49 -4.52 4.51 3.40
N ALA A 50 -4.69 5.69 4.02
CA ALA A 50 -3.67 6.74 4.00
C ALA A 50 -2.45 6.32 4.82
N LEU A 51 -2.68 5.81 6.03
CA LEU A 51 -1.61 5.26 6.87
C LEU A 51 -0.91 4.08 6.18
N LEU A 52 -1.69 3.16 5.60
CA LEU A 52 -1.13 2.02 4.86
C LEU A 52 -0.35 2.47 3.62
N ALA A 53 -0.78 3.52 2.90
CA ALA A 53 -0.05 4.04 1.76
C ALA A 53 1.31 4.57 2.20
N PHE A 54 1.35 5.42 3.22
CA PHE A 54 2.59 5.97 3.75
C PHE A 54 3.53 4.88 4.29
N LEU A 55 3.04 4.07 5.24
CA LEU A 55 3.83 3.02 5.89
C LEU A 55 4.20 1.91 4.91
N GLY A 56 3.29 1.55 4.01
CA GLY A 56 3.54 0.58 2.95
C GLY A 56 4.65 1.06 2.03
N GLY A 57 4.61 2.33 1.61
CA GLY A 57 5.67 2.93 0.81
C GLY A 57 7.03 2.88 1.52
N MET A 58 7.07 3.26 2.81
CA MET A 58 8.28 3.15 3.64
C MET A 58 8.81 1.71 3.68
N LEU A 59 7.92 0.76 3.91
CA LEU A 59 8.28 -0.64 4.09
C LEU A 59 8.68 -1.31 2.77
N ASP A 60 8.08 -0.93 1.64
CA ASP A 60 8.51 -1.34 0.29
C ASP A 60 9.94 -0.87 0.01
N ALA A 61 10.22 0.41 0.23
CA ALA A 61 11.57 0.95 0.04
C ALA A 61 12.60 0.37 1.01
N TYR A 62 12.19 -0.03 2.22
CA TYR A 62 13.07 -0.66 3.21
C TYR A 62 13.38 -2.14 2.89
N LEU A 63 12.38 -2.91 2.45
CA LEU A 63 12.54 -4.34 2.17
C LEU A 63 13.06 -4.63 0.76
N PHE A 64 12.78 -3.74 -0.19
CA PHE A 64 13.15 -3.87 -1.59
C PHE A 64 13.96 -2.65 -2.04
N ARG A 65 13.75 -2.23 -3.29
CA ARG A 65 14.18 -0.94 -3.83
C ARG A 65 12.94 -0.13 -4.10
N PHE A 66 13.02 1.18 -3.89
CA PHE A 66 11.93 2.09 -4.23
C PHE A 66 11.41 1.85 -5.67
N THR A 67 10.09 1.63 -5.80
CA THR A 67 9.42 1.48 -7.10
C THR A 67 8.13 2.29 -7.18
N TRP A 68 7.82 2.75 -8.39
CA TRP A 68 6.55 3.44 -8.68
C TRP A 68 5.36 2.49 -8.66
N SER A 69 5.56 1.23 -9.06
CA SER A 69 4.50 0.23 -9.15
C SER A 69 3.77 0.04 -7.82
N PHE A 70 4.51 0.00 -6.72
CA PHE A 70 3.94 -0.15 -5.39
C PHE A 70 3.06 1.04 -5.00
N SER A 71 3.51 2.26 -5.31
CA SER A 71 2.73 3.47 -5.06
C SER A 71 1.45 3.54 -5.90
N LEU A 72 1.50 3.06 -7.15
CA LEU A 72 0.33 2.99 -8.03
C LEU A 72 -0.72 1.99 -7.52
N ILE A 73 -0.30 0.88 -6.91
CA ILE A 73 -1.21 -0.09 -6.29
C ILE A 73 -2.05 0.57 -5.19
N PHE A 74 -1.46 1.43 -4.38
CA PHE A 74 -2.19 2.20 -3.36
C PHE A 74 -3.21 3.17 -3.95
N GLY A 75 -2.87 3.83 -5.06
CA GLY A 75 -3.82 4.63 -5.82
C GLY A 75 -5.00 3.81 -6.33
N ALA A 76 -4.74 2.62 -6.88
CA ALA A 76 -5.77 1.70 -7.35
C ALA A 76 -6.67 1.19 -6.22
N ALA A 77 -6.09 0.84 -5.06
CA ALA A 77 -6.84 0.44 -3.87
C ALA A 77 -7.76 1.57 -3.38
N PHE A 78 -7.28 2.82 -3.42
CA PHE A 78 -8.14 3.97 -3.14
C PHE A 78 -9.25 4.14 -4.17
N TRP A 79 -9.00 3.99 -5.48
CA TRP A 79 -10.07 4.08 -6.48
C TRP A 79 -11.15 3.02 -6.30
N LEU A 80 -10.78 1.81 -5.88
CA LEU A 80 -11.76 0.81 -5.48
C LEU A 80 -12.60 1.30 -4.30
N SER A 81 -11.96 1.86 -3.28
CA SER A 81 -12.66 2.45 -2.13
C SER A 81 -13.56 3.63 -2.53
N ALA A 82 -13.08 4.51 -3.42
CA ALA A 82 -13.81 5.63 -4.04
C ALA A 82 -15.15 5.17 -4.62
N ALA A 83 -15.13 4.06 -5.38
CA ALA A 83 -16.31 3.51 -6.01
C ALA A 83 -17.31 2.88 -5.02
N LEU A 84 -16.86 2.44 -3.84
CA LEU A 84 -17.69 1.72 -2.87
C LEU A 84 -18.29 2.62 -1.78
N PHE A 85 -17.59 3.68 -1.36
CA PHE A 85 -17.93 4.42 -0.14
C PHE A 85 -18.12 5.92 -0.32
N TYR A 86 -17.62 6.51 -1.41
CA TYR A 86 -17.50 7.95 -1.51
C TYR A 86 -18.26 8.51 -2.72
N PRO A 87 -18.57 9.82 -2.72
CA PRO A 87 -19.20 10.46 -3.87
C PRO A 87 -18.34 10.36 -5.14
N HIS A 88 -19.00 10.40 -6.29
CA HIS A 88 -18.38 10.26 -7.62
C HIS A 88 -17.18 11.18 -7.90
N GLY A 89 -17.04 12.32 -7.22
CA GLY A 89 -15.90 13.24 -7.41
C GLY A 89 -14.63 12.85 -6.66
N SER A 90 -14.70 11.88 -5.74
CA SER A 90 -13.61 11.55 -4.82
C SER A 90 -12.44 10.82 -5.48
N TRP A 91 -12.60 10.28 -6.70
CA TRP A 91 -11.55 9.51 -7.38
C TRP A 91 -10.26 10.32 -7.58
N ILE A 92 -10.33 11.65 -7.72
CA ILE A 92 -9.14 12.50 -7.88
C ILE A 92 -8.18 12.37 -6.70
N TYR A 93 -8.69 12.03 -5.51
CA TYR A 93 -7.86 11.85 -4.32
C TYR A 93 -7.01 10.59 -4.39
N GLY A 94 -7.24 9.65 -5.32
CA GLY A 94 -6.36 8.51 -5.54
C GLY A 94 -4.92 8.93 -5.85
N VAL A 95 -4.75 10.08 -6.50
CA VAL A 95 -3.42 10.68 -6.74
C VAL A 95 -2.73 11.01 -5.42
N ILE A 96 -3.45 11.47 -4.40
CA ILE A 96 -2.88 11.75 -3.07
C ILE A 96 -2.32 10.47 -2.43
N TYR A 97 -3.01 9.33 -2.58
CA TYR A 97 -2.54 8.06 -2.01
C TYR A 97 -1.29 7.55 -2.72
N VAL A 98 -1.21 7.73 -4.05
CA VAL A 98 0.02 7.47 -4.81
C VAL A 98 1.16 8.35 -4.29
N LEU A 99 0.93 9.66 -4.14
CA LEU A 99 1.93 10.60 -3.62
C LEU A 99 2.35 10.25 -2.20
N LEU A 100 1.41 9.83 -1.35
CA LEU A 100 1.68 9.49 0.04
C LEU A 100 2.55 8.23 0.14
N ALA A 101 2.28 7.21 -0.68
CA ALA A 101 3.13 6.03 -0.80
C ALA A 101 4.52 6.36 -1.37
N LEU A 102 4.59 7.26 -2.37
CA LEU A 102 5.88 7.73 -2.89
C LEU A 102 6.70 8.47 -1.85
N VAL A 103 6.07 9.36 -1.07
CA VAL A 103 6.73 10.10 0.01
C VAL A 103 7.21 9.13 1.08
N GLY A 104 6.38 8.17 1.50
CA GLY A 104 6.78 7.11 2.42
C GLY A 104 7.99 6.34 1.90
N GLY A 105 7.95 5.91 0.64
CA GLY A 105 9.07 5.25 -0.02
C GLY A 105 10.34 6.08 0.01
N LYS A 106 10.27 7.37 -0.36
CA LYS A 106 11.42 8.28 -0.34
C LYS A 106 12.00 8.51 1.05
N VAL A 107 11.20 8.46 2.11
CA VAL A 107 11.70 8.62 3.49
C VAL A 107 12.59 7.44 3.89
N CYS A 108 12.27 6.23 3.43
CA CYS A 108 13.04 5.01 3.72
C CYS A 108 14.05 4.64 2.63
N ASP A 109 13.93 5.19 1.42
CA ASP A 109 14.90 5.04 0.34
C ASP A 109 16.15 5.87 0.61
N ARG A 110 16.98 5.38 1.53
CA ARG A 110 18.29 5.97 1.86
C ARG A 110 19.46 5.23 1.20
N SER A 111 19.20 4.50 0.12
CA SER A 111 20.20 3.71 -0.60
C SER A 111 20.98 4.48 -1.69
N SER A 112 21.02 5.82 -1.68
CA SER A 112 21.84 6.60 -2.65
C SER A 112 22.43 7.92 -2.13
N ALA A 113 22.28 8.27 -0.85
CA ALA A 113 22.70 9.59 -0.33
C ALA A 113 23.97 9.56 0.54
N SER A 114 24.66 8.42 0.63
CA SER A 114 25.92 8.32 1.39
C SER A 114 26.93 7.30 0.83
N GLU A 115 26.88 7.02 -0.47
CA GLU A 115 28.05 6.48 -1.22
C GLU A 115 28.66 7.59 -2.07
#